data_AF-A0A0S2K7C8-F1
#
_entry.id   AF-A0A0S2K7C8-F1
#
_cell.length_a   1.000
_cell.length_b   1.000
_cell.length_c   1.000
_cell.angle_alpha   90.00
_cell.angle_beta   90.00
_cell.angle_gamma   90.00
#
_symmetry.space_group_name_H-M   'P 1'
#
loop_
_entity.id
_entity.type
_entity.pdbx_description
1 polymer ?
#
loop_
_entity_poly.entity_id
_entity_poly.type
_entity_poly.pdbx_seq_one_letter_code
_entity_poly.pdbx_strand_id
1 'polypeptide(L)'
;MNANFSSFIFSGLRKAMKVHTTVNTYQSFNKAHFGSQEDSLNKHASFANLLHDVGKPNEYQPESAVGVLTKNLPLSEQAKHLYNTAREKASERVDDTLSDRERALETYKETMIEIVEMPFDVEISPSEINEALIFNNLGINYLDYKELKVRMEMLSLAEQDIDEDSALHRSDKEKLRNMTADLRAQLQLQIDDLLAGKEKQDEENQRLNFSNQINTQFEDLGLNDIDKFDLLKRMV
;
A
#
# COMPACT_ATOMS: atom_id res chain seq x y z
N MET A 1 -5.42 -55.13 65.88
CA MET A 1 -5.95 -54.43 64.69
C MET A 1 -7.37 -54.88 64.48
N ASN A 2 -8.33 -53.96 64.32
CA ASN A 2 -9.68 -54.19 63.83
C ASN A 2 -10.25 -52.84 63.40
N ALA A 3 -10.81 -52.75 62.19
CA ALA A 3 -11.57 -51.59 61.73
C ALA A 3 -13.04 -52.01 61.64
N ASN A 4 -13.94 -51.21 62.24
CA ASN A 4 -15.34 -51.61 62.38
C ASN A 4 -16.12 -51.47 61.06
N PHE A 5 -17.02 -52.43 60.85
CA PHE A 5 -18.06 -52.43 59.82
C PHE A 5 -19.45 -52.31 60.49
N SER A 6 -20.51 -52.18 59.67
CA SER A 6 -21.93 -51.97 60.07
C SER A 6 -22.26 -50.50 60.44
N SER A 7 -23.26 -49.78 59.94
CA SER A 7 -24.51 -49.96 59.13
C SER A 7 -25.80 -49.62 59.91
N PHE A 8 -26.97 -49.55 59.21
CA PHE A 8 -28.27 -49.01 59.70
C PHE A 8 -28.25 -47.47 59.90
N ILE A 9 -29.30 -46.63 59.72
CA ILE A 9 -30.71 -46.74 59.24
C ILE A 9 -31.16 -45.30 58.77
N PHE A 10 -32.24 -44.96 58.05
CA PHE A 10 -33.43 -45.63 57.47
C PHE A 10 -33.97 -44.82 56.25
N SER A 11 -35.18 -45.09 55.76
CA SER A 11 -35.91 -44.37 54.69
C SER A 11 -36.69 -43.13 55.17
N GLY A 12 -36.90 -42.10 54.33
CA GLY A 12 -37.75 -40.94 54.67
C GLY A 12 -38.26 -40.04 53.53
N LEU A 13 -39.50 -40.31 53.07
CA LEU A 13 -40.43 -39.47 52.29
C LEU A 13 -40.03 -38.94 50.89
N ARG A 14 -41.06 -38.80 50.04
CA ARG A 14 -41.02 -38.16 48.70
C ARG A 14 -41.51 -36.72 48.78
N LYS A 15 -41.08 -35.86 47.85
CA LYS A 15 -41.91 -34.73 47.39
C LYS A 15 -41.77 -34.58 45.88
N ALA A 16 -42.89 -34.35 45.19
CA ALA A 16 -42.95 -34.41 43.72
C ALA A 16 -42.51 -33.09 43.08
N MET A 17 -41.64 -33.16 42.07
CA MET A 17 -41.36 -32.06 41.15
C MET A 17 -42.17 -32.29 39.87
N LYS A 18 -43.20 -31.47 39.63
CA LYS A 18 -43.92 -31.47 38.36
C LYS A 18 -43.05 -30.81 37.30
N VAL A 19 -42.80 -31.50 36.19
CA VAL A 19 -42.23 -30.87 34.99
C VAL A 19 -43.31 -30.00 34.36
N HIS A 20 -43.16 -28.67 34.47
CA HIS A 20 -44.01 -27.72 33.74
C HIS A 20 -43.44 -27.51 32.34
N THR A 21 -43.97 -28.25 31.36
CA THR A 21 -43.72 -28.00 29.95
C THR A 21 -44.38 -26.68 29.53
N THR A 22 -43.60 -25.62 29.40
CA THR A 22 -44.03 -24.37 28.73
C THR A 22 -43.41 -24.30 27.35
N VAL A 23 -44.24 -24.49 26.31
CA VAL A 23 -43.84 -24.38 24.90
C VAL A 23 -43.63 -22.91 24.56
N ASN A 24 -42.38 -22.46 24.39
CA ASN A 24 -42.10 -21.10 23.94
C ASN A 24 -40.69 -20.94 23.31
N THR A 25 -40.53 -21.45 22.08
CA THR A 25 -39.25 -21.36 21.33
C THR A 25 -39.41 -21.04 19.84
N TYR A 26 -40.63 -20.87 19.33
CA TYR A 26 -40.92 -20.71 17.90
C TYR A 26 -41.21 -19.26 17.43
N GLN A 27 -40.96 -18.25 18.27
CA GLN A 27 -41.15 -16.83 17.90
C GLN A 27 -39.85 -16.01 17.81
N SER A 28 -38.72 -16.53 18.30
CA SER A 28 -37.45 -15.77 18.33
C SER A 28 -36.76 -15.63 16.96
N PHE A 29 -36.91 -16.62 16.07
CA PHE A 29 -36.17 -16.66 14.80
C PHE A 29 -36.68 -15.68 13.74
N ASN A 30 -37.99 -15.39 13.70
CA ASN A 30 -38.59 -14.62 12.60
C ASN A 30 -38.37 -13.10 12.69
N LYS A 31 -37.73 -12.59 13.76
CA LYS A 31 -37.49 -11.14 13.93
C LYS A 31 -36.11 -10.66 13.49
N ALA A 32 -35.14 -11.56 13.28
CA ALA A 32 -33.80 -11.22 12.81
C ALA A 32 -33.68 -11.10 11.27
N HIS A 33 -34.59 -11.74 10.52
CA HIS A 33 -34.49 -11.86 9.06
C HIS A 33 -35.04 -10.68 8.26
N PHE A 34 -35.86 -9.79 8.84
CA PHE A 34 -36.36 -8.61 8.11
C PHE A 34 -35.34 -7.46 8.13
N GLY A 35 -34.78 -7.12 9.30
CA GLY A 35 -33.79 -6.03 9.40
C GLY A 35 -32.46 -6.30 8.67
N SER A 36 -32.09 -7.57 8.49
CA SER A 36 -30.90 -7.97 7.71
C SER A 36 -31.14 -7.95 6.20
N GLN A 37 -32.39 -7.97 5.74
CA GLN A 37 -32.73 -7.97 4.31
C GLN A 37 -32.76 -6.55 3.73
N GLU A 38 -33.30 -5.56 4.46
CA GLU A 38 -33.21 -4.15 4.06
C GLU A 38 -31.75 -3.64 4.05
N ASP A 39 -30.96 -4.02 5.06
CA ASP A 39 -29.56 -3.59 5.19
C ASP A 39 -28.64 -4.20 4.11
N SER A 40 -28.92 -5.43 3.66
CA SER A 40 -28.23 -6.04 2.50
C SER A 40 -28.73 -5.47 1.17
N LEU A 41 -30.03 -5.24 0.98
CA LEU A 41 -30.58 -4.58 -0.21
C LEU A 41 -30.05 -3.14 -0.38
N ASN A 42 -29.90 -2.37 0.70
CA ASN A 42 -29.30 -1.04 0.66
C ASN A 42 -27.80 -1.07 0.30
N LYS A 43 -27.07 -2.12 0.71
CA LYS A 43 -25.67 -2.33 0.30
C LYS A 43 -25.58 -2.70 -1.18
N HIS A 44 -26.47 -3.55 -1.68
CA HIS A 44 -26.57 -3.85 -3.12
C HIS A 44 -26.99 -2.63 -3.94
N ALA A 45 -27.92 -1.79 -3.47
CA ALA A 45 -28.32 -0.56 -4.14
C ALA A 45 -27.18 0.47 -4.17
N SER A 46 -26.45 0.64 -3.07
CA SER A 46 -25.25 1.49 -3.01
C SER A 46 -24.17 1.03 -4.00
N PHE A 47 -23.92 -0.28 -4.09
CA PHE A 47 -22.99 -0.87 -5.04
C PHE A 47 -23.45 -0.73 -6.50
N ALA A 48 -24.75 -0.91 -6.77
CA ALA A 48 -25.31 -0.72 -8.11
C ALA A 48 -25.25 0.75 -8.57
N ASN A 49 -25.47 1.71 -7.66
CA ASN A 49 -25.30 3.13 -7.94
C ASN A 49 -23.83 3.47 -8.23
N LEU A 50 -22.88 2.90 -7.47
CA LEU A 50 -21.44 3.06 -7.70
C LEU A 50 -21.04 2.56 -9.10
N LEU A 51 -21.52 1.39 -9.51
CA LEU A 51 -21.34 0.87 -10.87
C LEU A 51 -22.00 1.76 -11.95
N HIS A 52 -23.13 2.39 -11.62
CA HIS A 52 -23.82 3.26 -12.58
C HIS A 52 -23.09 4.59 -12.82
N ASP A 53 -22.44 5.15 -11.79
CA ASP A 53 -21.60 6.35 -11.95
C ASP A 53 -20.30 6.06 -12.72
N VAL A 54 -19.69 4.88 -12.52
CA VAL A 54 -18.55 4.40 -13.34
C VAL A 54 -18.95 4.18 -14.81
N GLY A 55 -20.22 3.94 -15.10
CA GLY A 55 -20.76 3.74 -16.46
C GLY A 55 -20.95 5.01 -17.31
N LYS A 56 -20.51 6.19 -16.87
CA LYS A 56 -20.69 7.46 -17.59
C LYS A 56 -19.47 7.75 -18.50
N PRO A 57 -19.64 7.88 -19.82
CA PRO A 57 -18.52 8.03 -20.75
C PRO A 57 -18.00 9.47 -20.80
N ASN A 58 -17.17 9.84 -19.81
CA ASN A 58 -16.12 10.82 -20.03
C ASN A 58 -14.93 10.14 -20.72
N GLU A 59 -14.06 10.90 -21.41
CA GLU A 59 -12.90 10.36 -22.12
C GLU A 59 -11.95 9.62 -21.16
N TYR A 60 -11.95 8.29 -21.26
CA TYR A 60 -11.32 7.41 -20.30
C TYR A 60 -9.94 6.97 -20.80
N GLN A 61 -8.87 7.61 -20.33
CA GLN A 61 -7.60 6.89 -20.21
C GLN A 61 -7.75 5.86 -19.08
N PRO A 62 -7.33 4.59 -19.28
CA PRO A 62 -7.55 3.54 -18.30
C PRO A 62 -6.57 3.66 -17.12
N GLU A 63 -6.86 4.55 -16.17
CA GLU A 63 -6.31 4.39 -14.83
C GLU A 63 -6.79 3.05 -14.27
N SER A 64 -5.85 2.18 -13.87
CA SER A 64 -6.16 0.93 -13.19
C SER A 64 -7.06 1.19 -12.00
N ALA A 65 -8.08 0.35 -11.78
CA ALA A 65 -9.00 0.51 -10.65
C ALA A 65 -8.28 0.51 -9.30
N VAL A 66 -7.10 -0.12 -9.24
CA VAL A 66 -6.17 -0.05 -8.09
C VAL A 66 -5.66 1.39 -7.90
N GLY A 67 -5.18 2.05 -8.96
CA GLY A 67 -4.64 3.41 -8.92
C GLY A 67 -5.67 4.47 -8.49
N VAL A 68 -6.94 4.30 -8.85
CA VAL A 68 -8.01 5.20 -8.39
C VAL A 68 -8.29 5.02 -6.88
N LEU A 69 -8.17 3.79 -6.37
CA LEU A 69 -8.37 3.48 -4.94
C LEU A 69 -7.17 3.87 -4.07
N THR A 70 -5.93 3.79 -4.57
CA THR A 70 -4.71 4.06 -3.79
C THR A 70 -4.40 5.55 -3.65
N LYS A 71 -4.79 6.41 -4.61
CA LYS A 71 -4.51 7.87 -4.62
C LYS A 71 -4.89 8.64 -3.34
N ASN A 72 -5.79 8.11 -2.50
CA ASN A 72 -6.23 8.76 -1.26
C ASN A 72 -6.10 7.85 -0.01
N LEU A 73 -5.36 6.72 -0.09
CA LEU A 73 -5.05 5.93 1.09
C LEU A 73 -3.95 6.60 1.92
N PRO A 74 -4.02 6.57 3.27
CA PRO A 74 -2.94 7.09 4.11
C PRO A 74 -1.68 6.23 3.93
N LEU A 75 -0.57 6.89 3.57
CA LEU A 75 0.73 6.27 3.35
C LEU A 75 1.19 5.54 4.62
N SER A 76 1.67 4.30 4.47
CA SER A 76 1.99 3.42 5.60
C SER A 76 3.19 3.92 6.40
N GLU A 77 3.22 3.62 7.71
CA GLU A 77 4.37 3.93 8.56
C GLU A 77 5.63 3.17 8.11
N GLN A 78 5.47 2.01 7.47
CA GLN A 78 6.57 1.27 6.84
C GLN A 78 7.16 2.08 5.67
N ALA A 79 6.33 2.57 4.75
CA ALA A 79 6.79 3.41 3.64
C ALA A 79 7.45 4.71 4.13
N LYS A 80 6.94 5.35 5.18
CA LYS A 80 7.56 6.55 5.79
C LYS A 80 8.94 6.25 6.37
N HIS A 81 9.09 5.15 7.11
CA HIS A 81 10.39 4.75 7.65
C HIS A 81 11.39 4.46 6.53
N LEU A 82 10.99 3.65 5.54
CA LEU A 82 11.87 3.26 4.44
C LEU A 82 12.23 4.45 3.54
N TYR A 83 11.30 5.40 3.31
CA TYR A 83 11.58 6.65 2.60
C TYR A 83 12.64 7.50 3.34
N ASN A 84 12.51 7.66 4.65
CA ASN A 84 13.50 8.39 5.45
C ASN A 84 14.88 7.72 5.37
N THR A 85 14.95 6.38 5.48
CA THR A 85 16.19 5.62 5.31
C THR A 85 16.77 5.77 3.88
N ALA A 86 15.92 5.80 2.86
CA ALA A 86 16.35 5.99 1.48
C ALA A 86 16.97 7.38 1.27
N ARG A 87 16.32 8.42 1.78
CA ARG A 87 16.78 9.81 1.72
C ARG A 87 18.06 10.06 2.51
N GLU A 88 18.20 9.42 3.68
CA GLU A 88 19.41 9.48 4.51
C GLU A 88 20.62 8.94 3.72
N LYS A 89 20.55 7.70 3.23
CA LYS A 89 21.59 7.10 2.37
C LYS A 89 21.86 7.87 1.07
N ALA A 90 20.82 8.43 0.45
CA ALA A 90 20.97 9.27 -0.73
C ALA A 90 21.83 10.49 -0.42
N SER A 91 21.56 11.18 0.71
CA SER A 91 22.33 12.35 1.13
C SER A 91 23.80 12.05 1.46
N GLU A 92 24.13 10.81 1.88
CA GLU A 92 25.53 10.38 2.08
C GLU A 92 26.38 10.37 0.79
N ARG A 93 25.74 10.44 -0.40
CA ARG A 93 26.41 10.38 -1.72
C ARG A 93 26.52 11.73 -2.41
N VAL A 94 25.77 12.73 -1.94
CA VAL A 94 25.70 14.05 -2.60
C VAL A 94 26.88 14.93 -2.15
N ASP A 95 27.44 15.70 -3.07
CA ASP A 95 28.55 16.62 -2.78
C ASP A 95 28.05 17.86 -2.02
N ASP A 96 28.49 18.00 -0.76
CA ASP A 96 28.23 19.14 0.13
C ASP A 96 28.66 20.50 -0.45
N THR A 97 29.54 20.54 -1.47
CA THR A 97 30.00 21.78 -2.11
C THR A 97 29.03 22.33 -3.16
N LEU A 98 27.99 21.57 -3.54
CA LEU A 98 26.93 22.00 -4.43
C LEU A 98 26.05 23.10 -3.83
N SER A 99 25.50 23.98 -4.68
CA SER A 99 24.48 24.95 -4.24
C SER A 99 23.22 24.24 -3.75
N ASP A 100 22.40 24.93 -2.94
CA ASP A 100 21.22 24.33 -2.32
C ASP A 100 20.24 23.71 -3.34
N ARG A 101 20.12 24.30 -4.54
CA ARG A 101 19.32 23.77 -5.65
C ARG A 101 19.94 22.50 -6.25
N GLU A 102 21.23 22.52 -6.58
CA GLU A 102 21.96 21.38 -7.17
C GLU A 102 22.00 20.19 -6.19
N ARG A 103 22.25 20.48 -4.90
CA ARG A 103 22.26 19.50 -3.81
C ARG A 103 20.88 18.88 -3.60
N ALA A 104 19.80 19.67 -3.65
CA ALA A 104 18.43 19.15 -3.60
C ALA A 104 18.11 18.26 -4.82
N LEU A 105 18.41 18.73 -6.04
CA LEU A 105 18.21 17.97 -7.28
C LEU A 105 18.87 16.58 -7.23
N GLU A 106 20.15 16.52 -6.89
CA GLU A 106 20.90 15.26 -6.80
C GLU A 106 20.39 14.38 -5.64
N THR A 107 20.02 14.98 -4.49
CA THR A 107 19.39 14.24 -3.38
C THR A 107 18.11 13.55 -3.80
N TYR A 108 17.23 14.20 -4.58
CA TYR A 108 15.98 13.58 -5.02
C TYR A 108 16.21 12.47 -6.05
N LYS A 109 17.17 12.62 -6.96
CA LYS A 109 17.63 11.57 -7.89
C LYS A 109 18.15 10.35 -7.14
N GLU A 110 19.12 10.52 -6.24
CA GLU A 110 19.68 9.43 -5.44
C GLU A 110 18.62 8.80 -4.52
N THR A 111 17.65 9.57 -4.02
CA THR A 111 16.51 9.05 -3.25
C THR A 111 15.62 8.17 -4.14
N MET A 112 15.33 8.55 -5.39
CA MET A 112 14.56 7.71 -6.32
C MET A 112 15.29 6.41 -6.65
N ILE A 113 16.63 6.45 -6.83
CA ILE A 113 17.48 5.27 -7.05
C ILE A 113 17.43 4.34 -5.83
N GLU A 114 17.66 4.88 -4.62
CA GLU A 114 17.62 4.07 -3.39
C GLU A 114 16.23 3.48 -3.14
N ILE A 115 15.12 4.18 -3.46
CA ILE A 115 13.75 3.62 -3.35
C ILE A 115 13.57 2.38 -4.24
N VAL A 116 14.08 2.38 -5.48
CA VAL A 116 13.94 1.22 -6.38
C VAL A 116 14.94 0.10 -6.06
N GLU A 117 16.19 0.43 -5.72
CA GLU A 117 17.23 -0.56 -5.47
C GLU A 117 17.11 -1.23 -4.09
N MET A 118 16.75 -0.49 -3.04
CA MET A 118 16.98 -0.97 -1.68
C MET A 118 16.23 -2.28 -1.38
N PRO A 119 16.92 -3.30 -0.83
CA PRO A 119 16.26 -4.50 -0.31
C PRO A 119 15.58 -4.18 1.03
N PHE A 120 14.33 -4.60 1.17
CA PHE A 120 13.59 -4.55 2.43
C PHE A 120 12.58 -5.70 2.48
N ASP A 121 12.38 -6.26 3.67
CA ASP A 121 11.36 -7.28 3.89
C ASP A 121 9.97 -6.65 4.08
N VAL A 122 8.93 -7.36 3.64
CA VAL A 122 7.52 -7.00 3.91
C VAL A 122 6.81 -8.14 4.64
N GLU A 123 6.13 -7.81 5.72
CA GLU A 123 5.36 -8.77 6.52
C GLU A 123 3.86 -8.71 6.21
N ILE A 124 3.16 -9.85 6.34
CA ILE A 124 1.70 -9.91 6.29
C ILE A 124 1.16 -9.57 7.68
N SER A 125 0.57 -8.38 7.84
CA SER A 125 -0.11 -8.00 9.07
C SER A 125 -1.38 -8.85 9.27
N PRO A 126 -1.90 -8.99 10.52
CA PRO A 126 -3.12 -9.74 10.79
C PRO A 126 -4.35 -9.29 9.97
N SER A 127 -4.38 -8.02 9.56
CA SER A 127 -5.40 -7.44 8.66
C SER A 127 -5.29 -7.90 7.20
N GLU A 128 -4.08 -8.22 6.74
CA GLU A 128 -3.78 -8.56 5.34
C GLU A 128 -3.89 -10.07 5.06
N ILE A 129 -4.00 -10.92 6.09
CA ILE A 129 -4.06 -12.39 5.95
C ILE A 129 -5.11 -12.85 4.92
N ASN A 130 -6.30 -12.23 4.91
CA ASN A 130 -7.36 -12.57 3.96
C ASN A 130 -6.99 -12.20 2.51
N GLU A 131 -6.29 -11.08 2.30
CA GLU A 131 -5.82 -10.65 0.99
C GLU A 131 -4.70 -11.59 0.50
N ALA A 132 -3.72 -11.88 1.37
CA ALA A 132 -2.64 -12.81 1.08
C ALA A 132 -3.13 -14.24 0.75
N LEU A 133 -4.19 -14.72 1.42
CA LEU A 133 -4.84 -15.99 1.09
C LEU A 133 -5.54 -15.93 -0.29
N ILE A 134 -6.16 -14.82 -0.67
CA ILE A 134 -6.76 -14.68 -2.02
C ILE A 134 -5.66 -14.71 -3.09
N PHE A 135 -4.58 -13.94 -2.91
CA PHE A 135 -3.43 -13.93 -3.81
C PHE A 135 -2.81 -15.33 -3.96
N ASN A 136 -2.59 -16.04 -2.85
CA ASN A 136 -2.03 -17.39 -2.87
C ASN A 136 -2.93 -18.40 -3.61
N ASN A 137 -4.26 -18.31 -3.46
CA ASN A 137 -5.22 -19.13 -4.22
C ASN A 137 -5.22 -18.82 -5.73
N LEU A 138 -4.76 -17.63 -6.14
CA LEU A 138 -4.56 -17.24 -7.54
C LEU A 138 -3.16 -17.60 -8.07
N GLY A 139 -2.28 -18.18 -7.23
CA GLY A 139 -0.87 -18.44 -7.56
C GLY A 139 0.05 -17.22 -7.48
N ILE A 140 -0.46 -16.08 -6.97
CA ILE A 140 0.25 -14.81 -6.91
C ILE A 140 0.96 -14.69 -5.55
N ASN A 141 2.22 -14.25 -5.55
CA ASN A 141 2.93 -13.92 -4.32
C ASN A 141 2.48 -12.56 -3.78
N TYR A 142 1.85 -12.56 -2.60
CA TYR A 142 1.40 -11.34 -1.94
C TYR A 142 2.56 -10.45 -1.46
N LEU A 143 3.73 -11.04 -1.15
CA LEU A 143 4.89 -10.28 -0.69
C LEU A 143 5.44 -9.38 -1.81
N ASP A 144 5.58 -9.92 -3.03
CA ASP A 144 6.00 -9.14 -4.20
C ASP A 144 5.07 -7.96 -4.47
N TYR A 145 3.75 -8.18 -4.42
CA TYR A 145 2.74 -7.13 -4.56
C TYR A 145 2.87 -6.05 -3.48
N LYS A 146 3.08 -6.46 -2.22
CA LYS A 146 3.25 -5.52 -1.10
C LYS A 146 4.57 -4.73 -1.20
N GLU A 147 5.65 -5.36 -1.65
CA GLU A 147 6.95 -4.72 -1.90
C GLU A 147 6.81 -3.59 -2.96
N LEU A 148 6.18 -3.90 -4.09
CA LEU A 148 5.89 -2.92 -5.15
C LEU A 148 5.01 -1.77 -4.66
N LYS A 149 3.95 -2.07 -3.89
CA LYS A 149 3.06 -1.07 -3.31
C LYS A 149 3.80 -0.14 -2.34
N VAL A 150 4.67 -0.68 -1.48
CA VAL A 150 5.48 0.13 -0.54
C VAL A 150 6.43 1.07 -1.31
N ARG A 151 7.03 0.64 -2.42
CA ARG A 151 7.80 1.55 -3.30
C ARG A 151 6.95 2.65 -3.92
N MET A 152 5.72 2.37 -4.35
CA MET A 152 4.79 3.40 -4.85
C MET A 152 4.40 4.41 -3.76
N GLU A 153 4.25 3.98 -2.51
CA GLU A 153 4.03 4.86 -1.36
C GLU A 153 5.29 5.72 -1.06
N MET A 154 6.49 5.15 -1.15
CA MET A 154 7.76 5.88 -0.98
C MET A 154 8.00 6.94 -2.08
N LEU A 155 7.68 6.63 -3.34
CA LEU A 155 7.70 7.63 -4.43
C LEU A 155 6.65 8.72 -4.24
N SER A 156 5.52 8.42 -3.58
CA SER A 156 4.50 9.42 -3.24
C SER A 156 4.97 10.37 -2.12
N LEU A 157 5.85 9.92 -1.22
CA LEU A 157 6.53 10.77 -0.24
C LEU A 157 7.60 11.64 -0.92
N ALA A 158 8.40 11.07 -1.83
CA ALA A 158 9.37 11.84 -2.61
C ALA A 158 8.69 13.01 -3.36
N GLU A 159 7.54 12.76 -3.98
CA GLU A 159 6.75 13.78 -4.70
C GLU A 159 6.21 14.89 -3.77
N GLN A 160 5.88 14.57 -2.51
CA GLN A 160 5.46 15.55 -1.49
C GLN A 160 6.64 16.41 -1.03
N ASP A 161 7.78 15.81 -0.74
CA ASP A 161 8.99 16.53 -0.34
C ASP A 161 9.50 17.44 -1.47
N ILE A 162 9.49 16.97 -2.72
CA ILE A 162 9.78 17.77 -3.92
C ILE A 162 8.85 18.99 -3.99
N ASP A 163 7.58 18.86 -3.60
CA ASP A 163 6.59 19.94 -3.64
C ASP A 163 6.78 20.98 -2.54
N GLU A 164 7.24 20.57 -1.36
CA GLU A 164 7.51 21.49 -0.23
C GLU A 164 8.91 22.14 -0.28
N ASP A 165 9.89 21.55 -1.01
CA ASP A 165 11.28 22.05 -1.06
C ASP A 165 11.40 23.50 -1.57
N SER A 166 12.05 24.38 -0.79
CA SER A 166 12.19 25.80 -1.14
C SER A 166 13.40 26.17 -2.01
N ALA A 167 14.35 25.25 -2.21
CA ALA A 167 15.52 25.44 -3.08
C ALA A 167 15.20 25.13 -4.55
N LEU A 168 14.26 24.22 -4.81
CA LEU A 168 13.84 23.84 -6.17
C LEU A 168 12.98 24.90 -6.86
N HIS A 169 13.30 25.23 -8.11
CA HIS A 169 12.42 26.06 -8.94
C HIS A 169 11.22 25.26 -9.44
N ARG A 170 10.15 25.95 -9.86
CA ARG A 170 8.93 25.30 -10.40
C ARG A 170 9.24 24.32 -11.54
N SER A 171 10.16 24.68 -12.44
CA SER A 171 10.63 23.83 -13.53
C SER A 171 11.29 22.54 -13.06
N ASP A 172 11.99 22.61 -11.93
CA ASP A 172 12.72 21.48 -11.36
C ASP A 172 11.74 20.51 -10.71
N LYS A 173 10.79 21.03 -9.92
CA LYS A 173 9.67 20.26 -9.36
C LYS A 173 8.85 19.59 -10.46
N GLU A 174 8.56 20.30 -11.55
CA GLU A 174 7.79 19.77 -12.69
C GLU A 174 8.53 18.62 -13.40
N LYS A 175 9.85 18.73 -13.60
CA LYS A 175 10.70 17.64 -14.11
C LYS A 175 10.73 16.43 -13.17
N LEU A 176 11.00 16.65 -11.87
CA LEU A 176 11.11 15.57 -10.88
C LEU A 176 9.77 14.85 -10.65
N ARG A 177 8.63 15.57 -10.66
CA ARG A 177 7.28 14.96 -10.65
C ARG A 177 7.03 14.04 -11.84
N ASN A 178 7.50 14.41 -13.03
CA ASN A 178 7.36 13.55 -14.20
C ASN A 178 8.19 12.27 -14.02
N MET A 179 9.39 12.36 -13.44
CA MET A 179 10.19 11.18 -13.08
C MET A 179 9.50 10.31 -12.01
N THR A 180 8.96 10.88 -10.92
CA THR A 180 8.21 10.08 -9.93
C THR A 180 6.95 9.45 -10.52
N ALA A 181 6.25 10.14 -11.42
CA ALA A 181 5.09 9.62 -12.13
C ALA A 181 5.46 8.45 -13.06
N ASP A 182 6.53 8.56 -13.86
CA ASP A 182 7.03 7.50 -14.73
C ASP A 182 7.46 6.25 -13.95
N LEU A 183 8.12 6.43 -12.80
CA LEU A 183 8.49 5.33 -11.91
C LEU A 183 7.25 4.66 -11.29
N ARG A 184 6.28 5.45 -10.81
CA ARG A 184 5.00 4.94 -10.26
C ARG A 184 4.17 4.21 -11.33
N ALA A 185 4.17 4.68 -12.58
CA ALA A 185 3.50 4.02 -13.69
C ALA A 185 4.13 2.66 -14.02
N GLN A 186 5.46 2.56 -13.99
CA GLN A 186 6.17 1.30 -14.20
C GLN A 186 5.93 0.30 -13.05
N LEU A 187 5.93 0.74 -11.79
CA LEU A 187 5.56 -0.12 -10.66
C LEU A 187 4.09 -0.59 -10.76
N GLN A 188 3.17 0.27 -11.24
CA GLN A 188 1.79 -0.15 -11.52
C GLN A 188 1.72 -1.20 -12.63
N LEU A 189 2.52 -1.08 -13.70
CA LEU A 189 2.61 -2.12 -14.74
C LEU A 189 3.17 -3.44 -14.19
N GLN A 190 4.13 -3.41 -13.27
CA GLN A 190 4.61 -4.62 -12.58
C GLN A 190 3.54 -5.24 -11.67
N ILE A 191 2.74 -4.42 -10.98
CA ILE A 191 1.58 -4.90 -10.21
C ILE A 191 0.53 -5.52 -11.13
N ASP A 192 0.17 -4.86 -12.24
CA ASP A 192 -0.83 -5.35 -13.18
C ASP A 192 -0.36 -6.66 -13.86
N ASP A 193 0.93 -6.80 -14.15
CA ASP A 193 1.54 -8.03 -14.69
C ASP A 193 1.56 -9.18 -13.66
N LEU A 194 1.90 -8.88 -12.40
CA LEU A 194 1.85 -9.83 -11.29
C LEU A 194 0.40 -10.30 -11.01
N LEU A 195 -0.57 -9.39 -11.06
CA LEU A 195 -2.00 -9.68 -10.91
C LEU A 195 -2.55 -10.47 -12.11
N ALA A 196 -1.95 -10.33 -13.30
CA ALA A 196 -2.24 -11.16 -14.46
C ALA A 196 -1.59 -12.57 -14.39
N GLY A 197 -0.85 -12.89 -13.33
CA GLY A 197 -0.20 -14.18 -13.13
C GLY A 197 1.02 -14.40 -14.03
N LYS A 198 1.67 -13.33 -14.50
CA LYS A 198 2.96 -13.43 -15.19
C LYS A 198 4.08 -13.70 -14.18
N GLU A 199 5.14 -14.38 -14.65
CA GLU A 199 6.33 -14.66 -13.86
C GLU A 199 7.11 -13.35 -13.56
N LYS A 200 7.51 -13.14 -12.30
CA LYS A 200 8.36 -12.01 -11.90
C LYS A 200 9.67 -12.10 -12.69
N GLN A 201 10.03 -11.03 -13.40
CA GLN A 201 11.34 -10.99 -14.06
C GLN A 201 12.44 -10.89 -12.99
N ASP A 202 13.67 -11.20 -13.37
CA ASP A 202 14.84 -11.10 -12.50
C ASP A 202 14.96 -9.71 -11.84
N GLU A 203 14.86 -9.68 -10.52
CA GLU A 203 14.82 -8.45 -9.73
C GLU A 203 16.10 -7.61 -9.82
N GLU A 204 17.27 -8.24 -9.87
CA GLU A 204 18.54 -7.51 -9.92
C GLU A 204 18.65 -6.76 -11.25
N ASN A 205 18.29 -7.44 -12.33
CA ASN A 205 18.18 -6.86 -13.66
C ASN A 205 17.06 -5.80 -13.75
N GLN A 206 15.91 -5.97 -13.07
CA GLN A 206 14.86 -4.95 -13.02
C GLN A 206 15.32 -3.69 -12.27
N ARG A 207 15.84 -3.83 -11.04
CA ARG A 207 16.32 -2.72 -10.21
C ARG A 207 17.39 -1.89 -10.95
N LEU A 208 18.37 -2.56 -11.55
CA LEU A 208 19.42 -1.92 -12.36
C LEU A 208 18.86 -1.17 -13.57
N ASN A 209 17.83 -1.71 -14.25
CA ASN A 209 17.19 -1.02 -15.37
C ASN A 209 16.46 0.26 -14.93
N PHE A 210 15.78 0.25 -13.78
CA PHE A 210 15.17 1.46 -13.20
C PHE A 210 16.23 2.53 -12.91
N SER A 211 17.32 2.19 -12.22
CA SER A 211 18.39 3.13 -11.89
C SER A 211 19.07 3.72 -13.12
N ASN A 212 19.28 2.92 -14.16
CA ASN A 212 19.79 3.39 -15.45
C ASN A 212 18.80 4.39 -16.10
N GLN A 213 17.50 4.09 -16.09
CA GLN A 213 16.49 5.02 -16.60
C GLN A 213 16.44 6.33 -15.81
N ILE A 214 16.52 6.30 -14.47
CA ILE A 214 16.53 7.51 -13.63
C ILE A 214 17.71 8.42 -14.02
N ASN A 215 18.90 7.85 -14.16
CA ASN A 215 20.08 8.60 -14.59
C ASN A 215 19.91 9.20 -16.00
N THR A 216 19.43 8.42 -16.97
CA THR A 216 19.17 8.91 -18.34
C THR A 216 18.11 10.02 -18.35
N GLN A 217 17.00 9.88 -17.62
CA GLN A 217 15.97 10.91 -17.54
C GLN A 217 16.48 12.21 -16.88
N PHE A 218 17.35 12.10 -15.87
CA PHE A 218 17.94 13.27 -15.20
C PHE A 218 18.90 14.04 -16.14
N GLU A 219 19.63 13.33 -16.99
CA GLU A 219 20.45 13.91 -18.07
C GLU A 219 19.58 14.54 -19.17
N ASP A 220 18.63 13.79 -19.75
CA ASP A 220 17.76 14.24 -20.86
C ASP A 220 16.87 15.43 -20.47
N LEU A 221 16.38 15.48 -19.23
CA LEU A 221 15.62 16.62 -18.70
C LEU A 221 16.51 17.83 -18.39
N GLY A 222 17.83 17.74 -18.55
CA GLY A 222 18.76 18.82 -18.26
C GLY A 222 18.67 19.26 -16.80
N LEU A 223 18.70 18.30 -15.87
CA LEU A 223 18.85 18.55 -14.44
C LEU A 223 20.34 18.60 -14.03
N ASN A 224 21.18 17.84 -14.74
CA ASN A 224 22.64 17.98 -14.73
C ASN A 224 23.14 19.29 -15.39
N ASP A 225 22.29 19.97 -16.17
CA ASP A 225 22.74 21.11 -16.97
C ASP A 225 22.77 22.40 -16.14
N ILE A 226 23.88 22.57 -15.39
CA ILE A 226 24.29 23.82 -14.75
C ILE A 226 23.95 24.98 -15.68
N ASP A 227 23.21 25.98 -15.18
CA ASP A 227 22.73 27.10 -15.98
C ASP A 227 23.88 27.76 -16.76
N LYS A 228 24.04 27.41 -18.04
CA LYS A 228 25.10 27.92 -18.92
C LYS A 228 25.04 29.45 -19.04
N PHE A 229 23.88 30.05 -18.76
CA PHE A 229 23.69 31.48 -18.61
C PHE A 229 24.40 32.10 -17.39
N ASP A 230 24.49 31.41 -16.25
CA ASP A 230 25.16 31.94 -15.05
C ASP A 230 26.68 31.73 -15.09
N LEU A 231 27.16 30.69 -15.77
CA LEU A 231 28.57 30.59 -16.17
C LEU A 231 28.97 31.77 -17.08
N LEU A 232 28.11 32.16 -18.03
CA LEU A 232 28.32 33.34 -18.88
C LEU A 232 28.22 34.66 -18.10
N LYS A 233 27.30 34.80 -17.13
CA LYS A 233 27.26 36.00 -16.25
C LYS A 233 28.50 36.18 -15.38
N ARG A 234 29.21 35.09 -15.04
CA ARG A 234 30.49 35.16 -14.31
C ARG A 234 31.69 35.55 -15.19
N MET A 235 31.48 35.79 -16.49
CA MET A 235 32.53 36.16 -17.46
C MET A 235 32.35 37.58 -18.07
N VAL A 236 31.52 38.43 -17.46
CA VAL A 236 31.23 39.82 -17.91
C VAL A 236 31.39 40.80 -16.76
#